data_AF-A0A336N514-F1
#
_entry.id   AF-A0A336N514-F1
#
_cell.length_a   1.000
_cell.length_b   1.000
_cell.length_c   1.000
_cell.angle_alpha   90.00
_cell.angle_beta   90.00
_cell.angle_gamma   90.00
#
_symmetry.space_group_name_H-M   'P 1'
#
loop_
_entity.id
_entity.type
_entity.pdbx_description
1 polymer ?
#
loop_
_entity_poly.entity_id
_entity_poly.type
_entity_poly.pdbx_seq_one_letter_code
_entity_poly.pdbx_strand_id
1 'polypeptide(L)'
;MEVLKNEGGLNNHDAYALASNDVLELLCNSLAVPRRHTTVIRDIWSLQLQFLKRTQKSVQRAMEHTKFRAGFDLLAMRAEIEGGETVDLATWWHEYQFSNDTQRQNLMNALPNQPKRKYHRRKHSGSSKKAIHE
;
A
#
# COMPACT_ATOMS: atom_id res chain seq x y z
N MET A 1 4.16 -4.46 12.99
CA MET A 1 3.61 -4.94 11.70
C MET A 1 3.90 -6.42 11.46
N GLU A 2 5.10 -6.92 11.75
CA GLU A 2 5.42 -8.36 11.61
C GLU A 2 4.63 -9.28 12.57
N VAL A 3 4.35 -8.85 13.80
CA VAL A 3 3.63 -9.67 14.81
C VAL A 3 2.19 -9.99 14.36
N LEU A 4 1.40 -8.99 13.94
CA LEU A 4 0.02 -9.20 13.43
C LEU A 4 -0.03 -10.02 12.13
N LYS A 5 1.02 -9.91 11.30
CA LYS A 5 1.15 -10.63 10.04
C LYS A 5 1.47 -12.11 10.25
N ASN A 6 2.20 -12.43 11.32
CA ASN A 6 2.58 -13.80 11.68
C ASN A 6 1.55 -14.52 12.57
N GLU A 7 0.79 -13.80 13.39
CA GLU A 7 -0.13 -14.42 14.37
C GLU A 7 -1.60 -14.46 13.91
N GLY A 8 -2.03 -13.55 13.02
CA GLY A 8 -3.45 -13.39 12.66
C GLY A 8 -3.87 -13.93 11.29
N GLY A 9 -2.94 -14.36 10.42
CA GLY A 9 -3.26 -14.78 9.05
C GLY A 9 -3.85 -13.67 8.16
N LEU A 10 -3.76 -12.41 8.60
CA LEU A 10 -4.33 -11.24 7.95
C LEU A 10 -3.51 -10.83 6.72
N ASN A 11 -4.18 -10.30 5.69
CA ASN A 11 -3.49 -9.69 4.55
C ASN A 11 -2.76 -8.41 5.00
N ASN A 12 -1.70 -8.02 4.28
CA ASN A 12 -0.88 -6.83 4.59
C ASN A 12 -1.72 -5.55 4.79
N HIS A 13 -2.78 -5.39 3.99
CA HIS A 13 -3.64 -4.22 4.07
C HIS A 13 -4.44 -4.18 5.38
N ASP A 14 -4.99 -5.31 5.81
CA ASP A 14 -5.82 -5.41 7.00
C ASP A 14 -4.97 -5.30 8.27
N ALA A 15 -3.80 -5.94 8.27
CA ALA A 15 -2.83 -5.81 9.35
C ALA A 15 -2.37 -4.35 9.54
N TYR A 16 -2.17 -3.61 8.44
CA TYR A 16 -1.78 -2.20 8.50
C TYR A 16 -2.91 -1.31 9.01
N ALA A 17 -4.15 -1.55 8.56
CA ALA A 17 -5.31 -0.81 9.02
C ALA A 17 -5.54 -0.99 10.53
N LEU A 18 -5.39 -2.22 11.03
CA LEU A 18 -5.52 -2.52 12.46
C LEU A 18 -4.42 -1.82 13.26
N ALA A 19 -3.15 -1.98 12.87
CA ALA A 19 -2.04 -1.31 13.55
C ALA A 19 -2.18 0.23 13.52
N SER A 20 -2.70 0.79 12.42
CA SER A 20 -2.96 2.24 12.32
C SER A 20 -4.03 2.69 13.30
N ASN A 21 -5.08 1.88 13.52
CA ASN A 21 -6.13 2.20 14.47
C ASN A 21 -5.61 2.19 15.90
N ASP A 22 -4.82 1.18 16.29
CA ASP A 22 -4.25 1.07 17.63
C ASP A 22 -3.41 2.31 17.98
N VAL A 23 -2.54 2.74 17.06
CA VAL A 23 -1.70 3.94 17.24
C VAL A 23 -2.53 5.22 17.32
N LEU A 24 -3.55 5.35 16.46
CA LEU A 24 -4.42 6.53 16.46
C LEU A 24 -5.32 6.61 17.69
N GLU A 25 -5.72 5.48 18.26
CA GLU A 25 -6.48 5.42 19.51
C GLU A 25 -5.63 5.97 20.67
N LEU A 26 -4.38 5.51 20.79
CA LEU A 26 -3.43 6.05 21.78
C LEU A 26 -3.22 7.56 21.63
N LEU A 27 -3.09 8.03 20.39
CA LEU A 27 -2.96 9.45 20.07
C LEU A 27 -4.20 10.25 20.49
N CYS A 28 -5.40 9.76 20.16
CA CYS A 28 -6.66 10.41 20.51
C CYS A 28 -6.87 10.48 22.03
N ASN A 29 -6.50 9.42 22.76
CA ASN A 29 -6.59 9.39 24.22
C ASN A 29 -5.62 10.39 24.88
N SER A 30 -4.50 10.70 24.22
CA SER A 30 -3.48 11.61 24.76
C SER A 30 -3.73 13.08 24.42
N LEU A 31 -4.16 13.37 23.18
CA LEU A 31 -4.21 14.75 22.64
C LEU A 31 -5.61 15.18 22.14
N ALA A 32 -6.65 14.37 22.34
CA ALA A 32 -8.02 14.63 21.88
C ALA A 32 -8.09 15.07 20.40
N VAL A 33 -7.37 14.35 19.53
CA VAL A 33 -7.24 14.70 18.11
C VAL A 33 -8.59 14.55 17.37
N PRO A 34 -9.10 15.59 16.68
CA PRO A 34 -10.34 15.49 15.92
C PRO A 34 -10.26 14.47 14.77
N ARG A 35 -11.39 13.80 14.48
CA ARG A 35 -11.48 12.75 13.45
C ARG A 35 -10.92 13.16 12.09
N ARG A 36 -11.16 14.40 11.64
CA ARG A 36 -10.64 14.93 10.36
C ARG A 36 -9.12 14.78 10.23
N HIS A 37 -8.36 14.94 11.32
CA HIS A 37 -6.91 14.80 11.30
C HIS A 37 -6.50 13.33 11.25
N THR A 38 -7.17 12.48 12.04
CA THR A 38 -6.92 11.02 12.00
C THR A 38 -7.22 10.43 10.62
N THR A 39 -8.24 10.92 9.93
CA THR A 39 -8.54 10.51 8.55
C THR A 39 -7.40 10.88 7.61
N VAL A 40 -6.91 12.12 7.67
CA VAL A 40 -5.78 12.56 6.84
C VAL A 40 -4.51 11.76 7.15
N ILE A 41 -4.24 11.44 8.41
CA ILE A 41 -3.10 10.60 8.80
C ILE A 41 -3.22 9.21 8.19
N ARG A 42 -4.39 8.55 8.29
CA ARG A 42 -4.62 7.24 7.65
C ARG A 42 -4.43 7.29 6.14
N ASP A 43 -4.88 8.34 5.48
CA ASP A 43 -4.72 8.50 4.03
C ASP A 43 -3.24 8.60 3.63
N ILE A 44 -2.46 9.42 4.35
CA ILE A 44 -1.01 9.58 4.13
C ILE A 44 -0.27 8.26 4.37
N TRP A 45 -0.62 7.54 5.43
CA TRP A 45 -0.03 6.24 5.75
C TRP A 45 -0.42 5.15 4.74
N SER A 46 -1.65 5.16 4.26
CA SER A 46 -2.13 4.20 3.25
C SER A 46 -1.39 4.36 1.91
N LEU A 47 -1.00 5.59 1.56
CA LEU A 47 -0.17 5.85 0.38
C LEU A 47 1.19 5.15 0.46
N GLN A 48 1.77 4.97 1.65
CA GLN A 48 3.05 4.27 1.80
C GLN A 48 2.97 2.82 1.27
N LEU A 49 1.84 2.14 1.50
CA LEU A 49 1.61 0.80 0.94
C LEU A 49 1.34 0.82 -0.57
N GLN A 50 0.79 1.92 -1.09
CA GLN A 50 0.56 2.07 -2.53
C GLN A 50 1.86 2.36 -3.27
N PHE A 51 2.77 3.15 -2.70
CA PHE A 51 4.08 3.44 -3.30
C PHE A 51 4.93 2.20 -3.51
N LEU A 52 4.84 1.21 -2.61
CA LEU A 52 5.49 -0.09 -2.77
C LEU A 52 5.02 -0.85 -4.02
N LYS A 53 3.78 -0.60 -4.48
CA LYS A 53 3.18 -1.26 -5.64
C LYS A 53 3.42 -0.43 -6.90
N ARG A 54 4.51 -0.71 -7.60
CA ARG A 54 4.85 -0.06 -8.88
C ARG A 54 4.20 -0.74 -10.09
N THR A 55 2.87 -0.86 -10.07
CA THR A 55 2.08 -1.28 -11.26
C THR A 55 1.37 -0.08 -11.86
N GLN A 56 1.17 -0.04 -13.18
CA GLN A 56 0.61 1.13 -13.88
C GLN A 56 -0.64 1.70 -13.20
N LYS A 57 -1.61 0.83 -12.92
CA LYS A 57 -2.88 1.22 -12.28
C LYS A 57 -2.70 1.75 -10.86
N SER A 58 -1.77 1.15 -10.10
CA SER A 58 -1.48 1.59 -8.73
C SER A 58 -0.78 2.94 -8.71
N VAL A 59 0.17 3.13 -9.64
CA VAL A 59 0.95 4.36 -9.75
C VAL A 59 0.06 5.53 -10.14
N GLN A 60 -0.80 5.34 -11.14
CA GLN A 60 -1.78 6.34 -11.55
C GLN A 60 -2.73 6.70 -10.39
N ARG A 61 -3.26 5.69 -9.67
CA ARG A 61 -4.15 5.93 -8.53
C ARG A 61 -3.47 6.71 -7.40
N ALA A 62 -2.19 6.46 -7.15
CA ALA A 62 -1.45 7.19 -6.14
C ALA A 62 -1.23 8.66 -6.56
N MET A 63 -0.90 8.92 -7.84
CA MET A 63 -0.75 10.29 -8.37
C MET A 63 -2.05 11.10 -8.32
N GLU A 64 -3.19 10.45 -8.56
CA GLU A 64 -4.52 11.09 -8.49
C GLU A 64 -4.98 11.37 -7.05
N HIS A 65 -4.28 10.85 -6.04
CA HIS A 65 -4.69 10.98 -4.66
C HIS A 65 -4.48 12.40 -4.12
N THR A 66 -5.50 12.99 -3.50
CA THR A 66 -5.46 14.38 -2.99
C THR A 66 -4.34 14.64 -1.97
N LYS A 67 -3.91 13.61 -1.25
CA LYS A 67 -2.81 13.65 -0.27
C LYS A 67 -1.48 13.12 -0.79
N PHE A 68 -1.32 12.97 -2.12
CA PHE A 68 -0.09 12.47 -2.71
C PHE A 68 1.15 13.23 -2.23
N ARG A 69 1.11 14.58 -2.23
CA ARG A 69 2.25 15.40 -1.82
C ARG A 69 2.72 15.08 -0.40
N ALA A 70 1.80 15.08 0.57
CA ALA A 70 2.12 14.73 1.96
C ALA A 70 2.59 13.27 2.11
N GLY A 71 2.03 12.35 1.32
CA GLY A 71 2.52 10.97 1.23
C GLY A 71 3.95 10.89 0.73
N PHE A 72 4.28 11.62 -0.35
CA PHE A 72 5.62 11.66 -0.92
C PHE A 72 6.62 12.32 0.05
N ASP A 73 6.23 13.40 0.72
CA ASP A 73 7.09 14.06 1.72
C ASP A 73 7.44 13.09 2.86
N LEU A 74 6.47 12.30 3.33
CA LEU A 74 6.73 11.23 4.30
C LEU A 74 7.67 10.16 3.73
N LEU A 75 7.49 9.76 2.47
CA LEU A 75 8.37 8.78 1.82
C LEU A 75 9.81 9.31 1.70
N ALA A 76 10.00 10.59 1.38
CA ALA A 76 11.30 11.22 1.29
C ALA A 76 12.01 11.26 2.65
N MET A 77 11.31 11.66 3.71
CA MET A 77 11.85 11.60 5.08
C MET A 77 12.21 10.17 5.49
N ARG A 78 11.37 9.18 5.13
CA ARG A 78 11.67 7.76 5.37
C ARG A 78 12.90 7.30 4.61
N ALA A 79 13.11 7.75 3.37
CA ALA A 79 14.29 7.40 2.58
C ALA A 79 15.59 7.91 3.23
N GLU A 80 15.58 9.13 3.76
CA GLU A 80 16.73 9.70 4.48
C GLU A 80 17.11 8.91 5.73
N ILE A 81 16.12 8.33 6.42
CA ILE A 81 16.32 7.60 7.68
C ILE A 81 16.58 6.10 7.46
N GLU A 82 15.78 5.44 6.63
CA GLU A 82 15.84 3.99 6.39
C GLU A 82 16.96 3.59 5.43
N GLY A 83 17.28 4.45 4.45
CA GLY A 83 18.24 4.12 3.40
C GLY A 83 17.78 3.00 2.45
N GLY A 84 18.74 2.45 1.69
CA GLY A 84 18.56 1.25 0.87
C GLY A 84 17.42 1.36 -0.16
N GLU A 85 16.56 0.34 -0.22
CA GLU A 85 15.45 0.26 -1.18
C GLU A 85 14.46 1.43 -1.07
N THR A 86 14.33 2.04 0.11
CA THR A 86 13.44 3.19 0.33
C THR A 86 13.96 4.43 -0.41
N VAL A 87 15.28 4.58 -0.54
CA VAL A 87 15.91 5.66 -1.34
C VAL A 87 15.62 5.46 -2.82
N ASP A 88 15.82 4.27 -3.36
CA ASP A 88 15.51 3.97 -4.76
C ASP A 88 14.03 4.19 -5.07
N LEU A 89 13.16 3.84 -4.12
CA LEU A 89 11.73 4.06 -4.23
C LEU A 89 11.40 5.55 -4.26
N ALA A 90 11.95 6.34 -3.34
CA ALA A 90 11.72 7.78 -3.28
C ALA A 90 12.24 8.50 -4.54
N THR A 91 13.43 8.14 -5.02
CA THR A 91 14.01 8.66 -6.27
C THR A 91 13.13 8.34 -7.46
N TRP A 92 12.66 7.10 -7.60
CA TRP A 92 11.76 6.72 -8.70
C TRP A 92 10.46 7.52 -8.68
N TRP A 93 9.84 7.69 -7.51
CA TRP A 93 8.63 8.51 -7.36
C TRP A 93 8.88 10.00 -7.63
N HIS A 94 10.07 10.49 -7.29
CA HIS A 94 10.52 11.84 -7.59
C HIS A 94 10.61 12.06 -9.10
N GLU A 95 11.25 11.15 -9.84
CA GLU A 95 11.34 11.24 -11.29
C GLU A 95 9.96 11.11 -11.96
N TYR A 96 9.13 10.17 -11.50
CA TYR A 96 7.82 9.89 -12.10
C TYR A 96 6.86 11.09 -12.02
N GLN A 97 6.83 11.82 -10.89
CA GLN A 97 5.89 12.94 -10.72
C GLN A 97 6.18 14.11 -11.68
N PHE A 98 7.45 14.34 -12.03
CA PHE A 98 7.87 15.40 -12.95
C PHE A 98 7.98 14.95 -14.42
N SER A 99 7.79 13.66 -14.67
CA SER A 99 7.90 13.08 -16.00
C SER A 99 6.67 13.36 -16.89
N ASN A 100 6.90 13.54 -18.18
CA ASN A 100 5.85 13.52 -19.22
C ASN A 100 5.38 12.08 -19.50
N ASP A 101 4.33 11.91 -20.31
CA ASP A 101 3.75 10.58 -20.56
C ASP A 101 4.74 9.58 -21.17
N THR A 102 5.58 10.00 -22.11
CA THR A 102 6.61 9.15 -22.71
C THR A 102 7.65 8.71 -21.67
N GLN A 103 8.12 9.65 -20.84
CA GLN A 103 9.06 9.37 -19.76
C GLN A 103 8.46 8.43 -18.71
N ARG A 104 7.18 8.63 -18.35
CA ARG A 104 6.46 7.73 -17.43
C ARG A 104 6.37 6.31 -17.96
N GLN A 105 6.08 6.13 -19.25
CA GLN A 105 6.09 4.80 -19.88
C GLN A 105 7.48 4.16 -19.83
N ASN A 106 8.54 4.93 -20.10
CA ASN A 106 9.91 4.44 -20.01
C ASN A 106 10.28 4.01 -18.59
N LEU A 107 9.96 4.83 -17.58
CA LEU A 107 10.17 4.51 -16.16
C LEU A 107 9.44 3.25 -15.73
N MET A 108 8.22 3.03 -16.24
CA MET A 108 7.42 1.84 -15.97
C MET A 108 7.97 0.59 -16.66
N ASN A 109 8.49 0.71 -17.87
CA ASN A 109 9.13 -0.38 -18.60
C ASN A 109 10.50 -0.76 -18.03
N ALA A 110 11.20 0.19 -17.41
CA ALA A 110 12.49 -0.04 -16.75
C ALA A 110 12.36 -0.79 -15.41
N LEU A 111 11.14 -0.94 -14.87
CA LEU A 111 10.94 -1.68 -13.62
C LEU A 111 11.26 -3.16 -13.83
N PRO A 112 11.96 -3.82 -12.88
CA PRO A 112 12.19 -5.25 -12.94
C PRO A 112 10.85 -5.97 -13.05
N ASN A 113 10.74 -6.89 -14.01
CA ASN A 113 9.53 -7.70 -14.19
C ASN A 113 9.23 -8.45 -12.89
N GLN A 114 8.24 -7.96 -12.12
CA GLN A 114 7.77 -8.72 -10.96
C GLN A 114 7.17 -10.03 -11.48
N PRO A 115 7.58 -11.19 -10.93
CA PRO A 115 7.04 -12.47 -11.37
C PRO A 115 5.52 -12.42 -11.17
N LYS A 116 4.77 -12.53 -12.27
CA LYS A 116 3.30 -12.62 -12.22
C LYS A 116 2.96 -13.79 -11.29
N ARG A 117 2.51 -13.50 -10.07
CA ARG A 117 1.99 -14.52 -9.16
C ARG A 117 0.87 -15.22 -9.92
N LYS A 118 1.12 -16.45 -10.39
CA LYS A 118 0.10 -17.30 -11.00
C LYS A 118 -1.02 -17.38 -9.97
N TYR A 119 -2.13 -16.72 -10.27
CA TYR A 119 -3.31 -16.78 -9.43
C TYR A 119 -3.74 -18.25 -9.45
N HIS A 120 -3.36 -19.01 -8.43
CA HIS A 120 -3.92 -20.33 -8.21
C HIS A 120 -5.40 -20.07 -7.91
N ARG A 121 -6.20 -20.09 -8.98
CA ARG A 121 -7.65 -20.12 -8.91
C ARG A 121 -7.95 -21.32 -8.02
N ARG A 122 -8.27 -21.07 -6.75
CA ARG A 122 -8.77 -22.11 -5.84
C ARG A 122 -9.94 -22.73 -6.60
N LYS A 123 -9.75 -23.95 -7.10
CA LYS A 123 -10.82 -24.74 -7.70
C LYS A 123 -11.84 -24.86 -6.59
N HIS A 124 -12.93 -24.10 -6.70
CA HIS A 124 -14.11 -24.32 -5.90
C HIS A 124 -14.62 -25.69 -6.35
N SER A 125 -14.16 -26.76 -5.70
CA SER A 125 -14.70 -28.09 -5.91
C SER A 125 -16.17 -28.02 -5.54
N GLY A 126 -17.03 -28.16 -6.53
CA GLY A 126 -18.47 -28.17 -6.34
C GLY A 126 -18.83 -29.29 -5.38
N SER A 127 -19.34 -28.93 -4.21
CA SER A 127 -20.07 -29.87 -3.37
C SER A 127 -21.47 -30.03 -3.96
N SER A 128 -21.59 -30.78 -5.06
CA SER A 128 -22.86 -31.43 -5.42
C SER A 128 -23.17 -32.45 -4.32
N LYS A 129 -23.92 -32.03 -3.30
CA LYS A 129 -24.66 -33.00 -2.49
C LYS A 129 -25.80 -33.52 -3.37
N LYS A 130 -25.56 -34.69 -3.97
CA LYS A 130 -26.57 -35.52 -4.61
C LYS A 130 -27.67 -35.84 -3.59
N ALA A 131 -28.92 -35.65 -4.02
CA ALA A 131 -30.07 -36.32 -3.46
C ALA A 131 -29.95 -37.83 -3.67
N ILE A 132 -30.11 -38.61 -2.60
CA ILE A 132 -30.41 -40.05 -2.55
C ILE A 132 -31.13 -40.22 -1.19
N HIS A 133 -32.47 -40.27 -1.13
CA HIS A 133 -33.35 -41.45 -1.27
C HIS A 133 -33.03 -42.57 -0.26
N GLU A 134 -33.64 -42.52 0.92
CA GLU A 134 -34.51 -43.56 1.53
C GLU A 134 -35.14 -43.01 2.82
#